data_AF-A0A945V9T7-F1
#
_entry.id   AF-A0A945V9T7-F1
#
_cell.length_a   1.000
_cell.length_b   1.000
_cell.length_c   1.000
_cell.angle_alpha   90.00
_cell.angle_beta   90.00
_cell.angle_gamma   90.00
#
_symmetry.space_group_name_H-M   'P 1'
#
loop_
_entity.id
_entity.type
_entity.pdbx_description
1 polymer ?
#
loop_
_entity_poly.entity_id
_entity_poly.type
_entity_poly.pdbx_seq_one_letter_code
_entity_poly.pdbx_strand_id
1 'polypeptide(L)'
;ISMIAGKDISLGLNLAVAPSSIILPPDVISWMAETISNGPIMSEAKIKEVFPPSALPEIVVSALDTKLATMAGYADIAYLAEVVYDNDITSSVIIFINTKADAEAAIANAISETLIFSGIEAGSLDVMFLNSENPICAKLAKFGLRFDLPKLIKKGQPAAPGSDPKKPPILI
;
A
#
# COMPACT_ATOMS: atom_id res chain seq x y z
N ILE A 1 -2.96 -15.96 4.42
CA ILE A 1 -2.87 -16.67 3.12
C ILE A 1 -1.89 -17.85 3.19
N SER A 2 -0.74 -17.71 3.86
CA SER A 2 0.21 -18.82 4.09
C SER A 2 -0.31 -20.03 4.91
N MET A 3 -1.52 -19.96 5.50
CA MET A 3 -2.16 -21.08 6.23
C MET A 3 -3.18 -21.88 5.39
N ILE A 4 -3.43 -21.50 4.13
CA ILE A 4 -4.45 -22.10 3.27
C ILE A 4 -3.83 -22.85 2.07
N ALA A 5 -2.57 -22.57 1.74
CA ALA A 5 -1.84 -23.32 0.71
C ALA A 5 -1.69 -24.80 1.11
N GLY A 6 -2.15 -25.72 0.26
CA GLY A 6 -2.03 -27.17 0.45
C GLY A 6 -3.22 -27.87 1.11
N LYS A 7 -4.37 -27.20 1.24
CA LYS A 7 -5.64 -27.83 1.62
C LYS A 7 -6.67 -27.57 0.52
N ASP A 8 -7.34 -28.61 0.04
CA ASP A 8 -8.46 -28.54 -0.92
C ASP A 8 -9.64 -27.73 -0.35
N ILE A 9 -9.47 -26.42 -0.23
CA ILE A 9 -10.43 -25.48 0.35
C ILE A 9 -10.74 -24.44 -0.71
N SER A 10 -11.98 -24.43 -1.18
CA SER A 10 -12.50 -23.40 -2.07
C SER A 10 -13.05 -22.22 -1.26
N LEU A 11 -12.67 -21.00 -1.62
CA LEU A 11 -13.17 -19.77 -0.99
C LEU A 11 -14.35 -19.23 -1.80
N GLY A 12 -15.55 -19.21 -1.20
CA GLY A 12 -16.72 -18.55 -1.79
C GLY A 12 -16.70 -17.05 -1.49
N LEU A 13 -16.68 -16.22 -2.53
CA LEU A 13 -16.86 -14.77 -2.40
C LEU A 13 -18.32 -14.40 -2.70
N ASN A 14 -18.90 -13.59 -1.80
CA ASN A 14 -20.21 -12.94 -1.94
C ASN A 14 -21.46 -13.86 -1.88
N LEU A 15 -21.66 -14.56 -0.76
CA LEU A 15 -22.79 -15.47 -0.53
C LEU A 15 -24.14 -14.80 -0.21
N ALA A 16 -24.27 -13.47 -0.27
CA ALA A 16 -25.54 -12.81 0.04
C ALA A 16 -25.69 -11.43 -0.61
N VAL A 17 -25.66 -11.36 -1.95
CA VAL A 17 -26.58 -10.57 -2.82
C VAL A 17 -26.00 -10.43 -4.24
N ALA A 18 -26.72 -10.97 -5.24
CA ALA A 18 -26.51 -10.97 -6.70
C ALA A 18 -25.90 -12.27 -7.32
N PRO A 19 -26.30 -12.68 -8.55
CA PRO A 19 -26.18 -14.04 -9.08
C PRO A 19 -24.81 -14.33 -9.71
N SER A 20 -23.73 -14.05 -8.99
CA SER A 20 -22.36 -14.28 -9.49
C SER A 20 -21.52 -14.96 -8.44
N SER A 21 -21.85 -16.22 -8.15
CA SER A 21 -21.02 -17.13 -7.36
C SER A 21 -19.86 -17.60 -8.24
N ILE A 22 -18.69 -16.98 -8.14
CA ILE A 22 -17.46 -17.51 -8.74
C ILE A 22 -16.81 -18.41 -7.70
N ILE A 23 -16.84 -19.72 -7.95
CA ILE A 23 -16.03 -20.70 -7.22
C ILE A 23 -14.64 -20.64 -7.86
N LEU A 24 -13.65 -20.14 -7.13
CA LEU A 24 -12.26 -20.18 -7.58
C LEU A 24 -11.72 -21.61 -7.42
N PRO A 25 -11.35 -22.29 -8.52
CA PRO A 25 -10.74 -23.62 -8.44
C PRO A 25 -9.44 -23.57 -7.64
N PRO A 26 -9.07 -24.65 -6.92
CA PRO A 26 -7.81 -24.74 -6.18
C PRO A 26 -6.58 -24.37 -7.02
N ASP A 27 -6.58 -24.72 -8.31
CA ASP A 27 -5.49 -24.40 -9.23
C ASP A 27 -5.31 -22.90 -9.46
N VAL A 28 -6.41 -22.13 -9.43
CA VAL A 28 -6.38 -20.66 -9.52
C VAL A 28 -5.86 -20.07 -8.20
N ILE A 29 -6.17 -20.69 -7.07
CA ILE A 29 -5.62 -20.29 -5.76
C ILE A 29 -4.12 -20.57 -5.69
N SER A 30 -3.67 -21.72 -6.18
CA SER A 30 -2.25 -22.06 -6.27
C SER A 30 -1.51 -21.13 -7.24
N TRP A 31 -2.08 -20.84 -8.42
CA TRP A 31 -1.51 -19.87 -9.35
C TRP A 31 -1.45 -18.45 -8.75
N MET A 32 -2.48 -18.01 -8.02
CA MET A 32 -2.45 -16.74 -7.29
C MET A 32 -1.36 -16.75 -6.20
N ALA A 33 -1.22 -17.85 -5.45
CA ALA A 33 -0.20 -17.98 -4.43
C ALA A 33 1.22 -18.03 -5.01
N GLU A 34 1.42 -18.66 -6.16
CA GLU A 34 2.71 -18.73 -6.88
C GLU A 34 3.06 -17.37 -7.50
N THR A 35 2.10 -16.69 -8.11
CA THR A 35 2.30 -15.35 -8.69
C THR A 35 2.61 -14.31 -7.62
N ILE A 36 2.00 -14.42 -6.43
CA ILE A 36 2.28 -13.54 -5.29
C ILE A 36 3.58 -13.94 -4.56
N SER A 37 4.02 -15.21 -4.64
CA SER A 37 5.25 -15.69 -3.98
C SER A 37 6.52 -15.05 -4.54
N ASN A 38 6.51 -14.65 -5.81
CA ASN A 38 7.53 -13.80 -6.41
C ASN A 38 7.19 -12.33 -6.08
N GLY A 39 7.48 -11.94 -4.84
CA GLY A 39 7.29 -10.56 -4.39
C GLY A 39 8.01 -9.52 -5.26
N PRO A 40 7.79 -8.22 -5.00
CA PRO A 40 8.40 -7.15 -5.80
C PRO A 40 9.93 -7.26 -5.83
N ILE A 41 10.51 -6.99 -7.00
CA ILE A 41 11.96 -7.04 -7.21
C ILE A 41 12.57 -5.77 -6.63
N MET A 42 13.50 -5.92 -5.70
CA MET A 42 14.22 -4.80 -5.11
C MET A 42 15.39 -4.39 -6.01
N SER A 43 15.47 -3.11 -6.35
CA SER A 43 16.57 -2.52 -7.12
C SER A 43 16.88 -1.12 -6.61
N GLU A 44 18.14 -0.69 -6.79
CA GLU A 44 18.53 0.70 -6.54
C GLU A 44 18.42 1.50 -7.84
N ALA A 45 17.71 2.63 -7.79
CA ALA A 45 17.57 3.55 -8.92
C ALA A 45 17.56 5.00 -8.44
N LYS A 46 18.04 5.92 -9.28
CA LYS A 46 18.04 7.36 -9.00
C LYS A 46 17.13 8.09 -9.98
N ILE A 47 16.17 8.83 -9.45
CA ILE A 47 15.28 9.67 -10.25
C ILE A 47 16.06 10.91 -10.73
N LYS A 48 16.02 11.14 -12.05
CA LYS A 48 16.58 12.30 -12.74
C LYS A 48 15.51 13.40 -12.88
N GLU A 49 14.31 13.04 -13.35
CA GLU A 49 13.20 13.96 -13.61
C GLU A 49 11.85 13.39 -13.13
N VAL A 50 10.90 14.28 -12.84
CA VAL A 50 9.56 13.95 -12.34
C VAL A 50 8.54 14.66 -13.22
N PHE A 51 7.52 13.91 -13.64
CA PHE A 51 6.41 14.36 -14.46
C PHE A 51 5.08 14.00 -13.77
N PRO A 52 3.98 14.67 -14.15
CA PRO A 52 2.65 14.23 -13.73
C PRO A 52 2.41 12.77 -14.11
N PRO A 53 1.65 12.00 -13.31
CA PRO A 53 1.35 10.62 -13.65
C PRO A 53 0.61 10.56 -15.00
N SER A 54 0.98 9.59 -15.84
CA SER A 54 0.18 9.25 -17.02
C SER A 54 -1.20 8.75 -16.60
N ALA A 55 -2.11 8.70 -17.57
CA ALA A 55 -3.46 8.20 -17.37
C ALA A 55 -3.42 6.70 -17.02
N LEU A 56 -3.29 6.41 -15.73
CA LEU A 56 -3.56 5.09 -15.18
C LEU A 56 -5.08 4.84 -15.23
N PRO A 57 -5.51 3.60 -15.48
CA PRO A 57 -6.92 3.26 -15.42
C PRO A 57 -7.51 3.62 -14.04
N GLU A 58 -8.70 4.22 -14.04
CA GLU A 58 -9.35 4.70 -12.80
C GLU A 58 -9.53 3.59 -11.76
N ILE A 59 -9.77 2.36 -12.21
CA ILE A 59 -9.86 1.17 -11.35
C ILE A 59 -8.60 0.96 -10.50
N VAL A 60 -7.41 1.23 -11.07
CA VAL A 60 -6.12 1.08 -10.38
C VAL A 60 -5.95 2.17 -9.34
N VAL A 61 -6.26 3.42 -9.71
CA VAL A 61 -6.15 4.56 -8.80
C VAL A 61 -7.07 4.38 -7.59
N SER A 62 -8.30 3.92 -7.83
CA SER A 62 -9.28 3.63 -6.76
C SER A 62 -8.87 2.45 -5.88
N ALA A 63 -8.31 1.38 -6.48
CA ALA A 63 -7.79 0.25 -5.73
C ALA A 63 -6.59 0.62 -4.86
N LEU A 64 -5.68 1.47 -5.38
CA LEU A 64 -4.57 2.03 -4.63
C LEU A 64 -5.07 2.89 -3.47
N ASP A 65 -5.99 3.84 -3.71
CA ASP A 65 -6.56 4.69 -2.66
C ASP A 65 -7.16 3.85 -1.51
N THR A 66 -7.97 2.85 -1.87
CA THR A 66 -8.58 1.92 -0.91
C THR A 66 -7.52 1.16 -0.12
N LYS A 67 -6.45 0.67 -0.76
CA LYS A 67 -5.37 -0.05 -0.09
C LYS A 67 -4.58 0.87 0.85
N LEU A 68 -4.24 2.08 0.39
CA LEU A 68 -3.47 3.06 1.17
C LEU A 68 -4.24 3.53 2.41
N ALA A 69 -5.58 3.62 2.32
CA ALA A 69 -6.44 3.91 3.47
C ALA A 69 -6.36 2.87 4.60
N THR A 70 -5.82 1.68 4.34
CA THR A 70 -5.58 0.63 5.37
C THR A 70 -4.19 0.69 6.00
N MET A 71 -3.27 1.48 5.44
CA MET A 71 -1.85 1.53 5.82
C MET A 71 -1.56 2.57 6.89
N ALA A 72 -2.37 2.56 7.96
CA ALA A 72 -2.28 3.58 8.99
C ALA A 72 -0.89 3.59 9.66
N GLY A 73 -0.23 4.76 9.63
CA GLY A 73 1.07 5.01 10.24
C GLY A 73 2.23 4.17 9.69
N TYR A 74 2.14 3.71 8.44
CA TYR A 74 3.25 3.07 7.73
C TYR A 74 4.17 4.09 7.06
N ALA A 75 3.61 5.16 6.51
CA ALA A 75 4.32 6.31 5.95
C ALA A 75 3.51 7.59 6.22
N ASP A 76 4.11 8.76 5.94
CA ASP A 76 3.42 10.05 6.13
C ASP A 76 2.46 10.34 4.97
N ILE A 77 2.94 10.15 3.73
CA ILE A 77 2.24 10.44 2.47
C ILE A 77 2.81 9.57 1.35
N ALA A 78 2.04 9.42 0.27
CA ALA A 78 2.52 8.82 -0.98
C ALA A 78 2.23 9.75 -2.18
N TYR A 79 3.08 9.66 -3.20
CA TYR A 79 2.92 10.37 -4.47
C TYR A 79 2.97 9.39 -5.63
N LEU A 80 2.00 9.47 -6.53
CA LEU A 80 2.01 8.78 -7.81
C LEU A 80 2.50 9.75 -8.89
N ALA A 81 3.52 9.36 -9.64
CA ALA A 81 4.13 10.19 -10.66
C ALA A 81 4.74 9.35 -11.78
N GLU A 82 5.05 9.99 -12.90
CA GLU A 82 6.02 9.44 -13.85
C GLU A 82 7.40 9.98 -13.53
N VAL A 83 8.41 9.12 -13.66
CA VAL A 83 9.80 9.50 -13.42
C VAL A 83 10.68 9.02 -14.56
N VAL A 84 11.74 9.79 -14.80
CA VAL A 84 12.85 9.37 -15.64
C VAL A 84 14.02 9.08 -14.71
N TYR A 85 14.56 7.87 -14.80
CA TYR A 85 15.74 7.46 -14.04
C TYR A 85 17.04 7.91 -14.71
N ASP A 86 18.17 7.76 -14.02
CA ASP A 86 19.50 8.12 -14.51
C ASP A 86 19.96 7.31 -15.73
N ASN A 87 19.41 6.11 -15.92
CA ASN A 87 19.56 5.27 -17.11
C ASN A 87 18.60 5.65 -18.26
N ASP A 88 17.94 6.81 -18.17
CA ASP A 88 16.97 7.34 -19.13
C ASP A 88 15.72 6.46 -19.35
N ILE A 89 15.48 5.49 -18.45
CA ILE A 89 14.23 4.71 -18.43
C ILE A 89 13.13 5.56 -17.80
N THR A 90 11.96 5.60 -18.45
CA THR A 90 10.75 6.22 -17.92
C THR A 90 9.85 5.15 -17.31
N SER A 91 9.31 5.42 -16.13
CA SER A 91 8.42 4.49 -15.43
C SER A 91 7.38 5.23 -14.59
N SER A 92 6.23 4.60 -14.39
CA SER A 92 5.26 5.03 -13.38
C SER A 92 5.73 4.55 -12.02
N VAL A 93 5.68 5.41 -11.02
CA VAL A 93 6.15 5.10 -9.66
C VAL A 93 5.20 5.63 -8.60
N ILE A 94 4.97 4.84 -7.56
CA ILE A 94 4.38 5.30 -6.31
C ILE A 94 5.48 5.44 -5.26
N ILE A 95 5.65 6.66 -4.76
CA ILE A 95 6.74 7.06 -3.88
C ILE A 95 6.18 7.37 -2.50
N PHE A 96 6.59 6.62 -1.49
CA PHE A 96 6.20 6.82 -0.10
C PHE A 96 7.26 7.65 0.64
N ILE A 97 6.80 8.65 1.40
CA ILE A 97 7.66 9.54 2.16
C ILE A 97 7.66 9.17 3.64
N ASN A 98 8.86 9.06 4.22
CA ASN A 98 9.09 8.73 5.63
C ASN A 98 8.45 7.39 6.04
N THR A 99 8.58 6.39 5.18
CA THR A 99 8.14 5.03 5.50
C THR A 99 8.98 4.46 6.65
N LYS A 100 8.34 3.72 7.55
CA LYS A 100 9.07 2.95 8.56
C LYS A 100 9.81 1.80 7.89
N ALA A 101 11.08 1.62 8.25
CA ALA A 101 11.93 0.59 7.63
C ALA A 101 11.34 -0.84 7.71
N ASP A 102 10.59 -1.16 8.77
CA ASP A 102 9.92 -2.45 8.94
C ASP A 102 8.63 -2.60 8.12
N ALA A 103 8.13 -1.52 7.52
CA ALA A 103 6.90 -1.48 6.73
C ALA A 103 7.13 -1.47 5.21
N GLU A 104 8.35 -1.21 4.73
CA GLU A 104 8.66 -1.09 3.30
C GLU A 104 8.28 -2.35 2.51
N ALA A 105 8.73 -3.52 2.98
CA ALA A 105 8.39 -4.79 2.34
C ALA A 105 6.88 -5.09 2.38
N ALA A 106 6.20 -4.75 3.49
CA ALA A 106 4.76 -4.95 3.61
C ALA A 106 3.99 -4.06 2.62
N ILE A 107 4.40 -2.80 2.47
CA ILE A 107 3.83 -1.85 1.51
C ILE A 107 4.06 -2.34 0.08
N ALA A 108 5.30 -2.70 -0.28
CA ALA A 108 5.62 -3.12 -1.64
C ALA A 108 4.80 -4.36 -2.06
N ASN A 109 4.67 -5.35 -1.18
CA ASN A 109 3.82 -6.52 -1.42
C ASN A 109 2.34 -6.14 -1.56
N ALA A 110 1.84 -5.27 -0.69
CA ALA A 110 0.47 -4.80 -0.72
C ALA A 110 0.12 -4.04 -2.01
N ILE A 111 1.04 -3.25 -2.56
CA ILE A 111 0.86 -2.57 -3.84
C ILE A 111 0.88 -3.59 -4.99
N SER A 112 1.86 -4.49 -5.03
CA SER A 112 1.93 -5.56 -6.04
C SER A 112 0.63 -6.38 -6.08
N GLU A 113 0.14 -6.80 -4.92
CA GLU A 113 -1.14 -7.50 -4.77
C GLU A 113 -2.31 -6.68 -5.33
N THR A 114 -2.35 -5.39 -5.06
CA THR A 114 -3.41 -4.48 -5.52
C THR A 114 -3.40 -4.35 -7.05
N LEU A 115 -2.23 -4.26 -7.68
CA LEU A 115 -2.08 -4.18 -9.13
C LEU A 115 -2.57 -5.45 -9.82
N ILE A 116 -2.14 -6.62 -9.31
CA ILE A 116 -2.55 -7.93 -9.82
C ILE A 116 -4.08 -8.07 -9.76
N PHE A 117 -4.69 -7.70 -8.63
CA PHE A 117 -6.15 -7.77 -8.49
C PHE A 117 -6.91 -6.73 -9.32
N SER A 118 -6.25 -5.65 -9.71
CA SER A 118 -6.81 -4.64 -10.61
C SER A 118 -6.69 -5.03 -12.09
N GLY A 119 -6.08 -6.19 -12.41
CA GLY A 119 -5.86 -6.66 -13.76
C GLY A 119 -4.69 -6.00 -14.49
N ILE A 120 -3.79 -5.32 -13.75
CA ILE A 120 -2.53 -4.79 -14.27
C ILE A 120 -1.40 -5.77 -13.98
N GLU A 121 -0.45 -5.87 -14.89
CA GLU A 121 0.74 -6.71 -14.73
C GLU A 121 1.65 -6.18 -13.61
N ALA A 122 2.07 -7.07 -12.71
CA ALA A 122 3.08 -6.77 -11.69
C ALA A 122 4.38 -6.33 -12.37
N GLY A 123 4.92 -5.17 -11.97
CA GLY A 123 6.08 -4.54 -12.62
C GLY A 123 5.74 -3.36 -13.54
N SER A 124 4.44 -3.03 -13.72
CA SER A 124 4.02 -1.82 -14.44
C SER A 124 4.08 -0.53 -13.60
N LEU A 125 4.30 -0.66 -12.30
CA LEU A 125 4.38 0.44 -11.34
C LEU A 125 5.50 0.14 -10.34
N ASP A 126 6.49 1.03 -10.29
CA ASP A 126 7.58 0.95 -9.33
C ASP A 126 7.10 1.41 -7.94
N VAL A 127 7.68 0.84 -6.89
CA VAL A 127 7.47 1.28 -5.50
C VAL A 127 8.78 1.80 -4.96
N MET A 128 8.79 3.05 -4.50
CA MET A 128 10.00 3.69 -3.97
C MET A 128 9.75 4.32 -2.60
N PHE A 129 10.76 4.28 -1.75
CA PHE A 129 10.74 4.83 -0.40
C PHE A 129 11.78 5.95 -0.31
N LEU A 130 11.35 7.15 0.11
CA LEU A 130 12.24 8.31 0.28
C LEU A 130 12.04 8.96 1.65
N ASN A 131 13.10 9.61 2.15
CA ASN A 131 12.97 10.56 3.25
C ASN A 131 12.54 11.92 2.71
N SER A 132 11.72 12.64 3.48
CA SER A 132 11.31 14.02 3.23
C SER A 132 12.44 15.01 2.94
N GLU A 133 13.67 14.74 3.40
CA GLU A 133 14.86 15.55 3.11
C GLU A 133 15.38 15.40 1.66
N ASN A 134 14.89 14.42 0.91
CA ASN A 134 15.32 14.22 -0.47
C ASN A 134 14.86 15.40 -1.36
N PRO A 135 15.75 16.01 -2.16
CA PRO A 135 15.43 17.18 -2.98
C PRO A 135 14.32 16.92 -4.01
N ILE A 136 14.07 15.66 -4.38
CA ILE A 136 13.00 15.28 -5.32
C ILE A 136 11.61 15.44 -4.71
N CYS A 137 11.46 15.44 -3.38
CA CYS A 137 10.18 15.62 -2.70
C CYS A 137 9.45 16.92 -3.11
N ALA A 138 10.20 18.00 -3.37
CA ALA A 138 9.62 19.26 -3.83
C ALA A 138 9.01 19.15 -5.24
N LYS A 139 9.63 18.37 -6.13
CA LYS A 139 9.10 18.10 -7.47
C LYS A 139 7.86 17.20 -7.38
N LEU A 140 7.89 16.18 -6.52
CA LEU A 140 6.75 15.29 -6.29
C LEU A 140 5.53 16.04 -5.75
N ALA A 141 5.72 16.93 -4.79
CA ALA A 141 4.63 17.75 -4.26
C ALA A 141 4.01 18.69 -5.31
N LYS A 142 4.75 19.03 -6.37
CA LYS A 142 4.30 19.91 -7.45
C LYS A 142 3.60 19.17 -8.59
N PHE A 143 4.10 17.99 -8.96
CA PHE A 143 3.66 17.28 -10.17
C PHE A 143 2.94 15.96 -9.88
N GLY A 144 3.24 15.31 -8.76
CA GLY A 144 2.66 14.01 -8.41
C GLY A 144 1.23 14.12 -7.90
N LEU A 145 0.46 13.05 -8.10
CA LEU A 145 -0.84 12.85 -7.46
C LEU A 145 -0.61 12.40 -6.02
N ARG A 146 -1.09 13.19 -5.06
CA ARG A 146 -0.89 12.96 -3.63
C ARG A 146 -1.94 12.01 -3.05
N PHE A 147 -1.47 11.08 -2.22
CA PHE A 147 -2.28 10.26 -1.33
C PHE A 147 -1.87 10.52 0.12
N ASP A 148 -2.85 10.84 0.97
CA ASP A 148 -2.65 11.01 2.40
C ASP A 148 -2.89 9.68 3.12
N LEU A 149 -1.89 9.21 3.89
CA LEU A 149 -2.02 7.98 4.65
C LEU A 149 -2.67 8.28 6.02
N PRO A 150 -3.55 7.41 6.53
CA PRO A 150 -4.11 7.58 7.86
C PRO A 150 -3.01 7.54 8.93
N LYS A 151 -3.19 8.34 9.99
CA LYS A 151 -2.30 8.28 11.15
C LYS A 151 -2.79 7.22 12.14
N LEU A 152 -1.86 6.47 12.74
CA LEU A 152 -2.20 5.59 13.86
C LEU A 152 -2.69 6.42 15.03
N ILE A 153 -3.99 6.32 15.33
CA ILE A 153 -4.57 6.91 16.53
C ILE A 153 -4.13 6.03 17.71
N LYS A 154 -3.16 6.51 18.50
CA LYS A 154 -2.90 5.91 19.81
C LYS A 154 -4.15 6.10 20.65
N LYS A 155 -4.92 5.03 20.87
CA LYS A 155 -5.94 5.02 21.94
C LYS A 155 -5.19 5.33 23.23
N GLY A 156 -5.46 6.50 23.81
CA GLY A 156 -4.89 6.87 25.10
C GLY A 156 -5.16 5.72 26.07
N GLN A 157 -4.11 5.24 26.74
CA GLN A 157 -4.30 4.30 27.83
C GLN A 157 -5.31 4.93 28.80
N PRO A 158 -6.34 4.19 29.26
CA PRO A 158 -7.21 4.69 30.31
C PRO A 158 -6.31 5.15 31.46
N ALA A 159 -6.39 6.43 31.83
CA ALA A 159 -5.72 6.90 33.03
C ALA A 159 -6.21 6.02 34.19
N ALA A 160 -5.29 5.46 34.97
CA ALA A 160 -5.69 4.67 36.14
C ALA A 160 -6.58 5.54 37.04
N PRO A 161 -7.67 4.99 37.59
CA PRO A 161 -8.52 5.74 38.53
C PRO A 161 -7.67 6.32 39.66
N GLY A 162 -7.73 7.64 39.85
CA GLY A 162 -6.95 8.34 40.89
C GLY A 162 -5.59 8.93 40.45
N SER A 163 -5.22 8.90 39.16
CA SER A 163 -3.97 9.53 38.67
C SER A 163 -4.06 11.02 38.35
N ASP A 164 -5.24 11.65 38.47
CA ASP A 164 -5.42 13.10 38.30
C ASP A 164 -5.40 13.81 39.66
N PRO A 165 -4.35 14.58 40.00
CA PRO A 165 -4.28 15.34 41.24
C PRO A 165 -5.43 16.35 41.40
N LYS A 166 -6.10 16.73 40.31
CA LYS A 166 -7.25 17.64 40.29
C LYS A 166 -8.60 16.92 40.38
N LYS A 167 -8.63 15.58 40.34
CA LYS A 167 -9.84 14.76 40.51
C LYS A 167 -9.55 13.58 41.46
N PRO A 168 -9.41 13.85 42.77
CA PRO A 168 -9.28 12.77 43.74
C PRO A 168 -10.53 11.88 43.72
N PRO A 169 -10.37 10.56 43.95
CA PRO A 169 -11.50 9.63 43.99
C PRO A 169 -12.43 9.97 45.15
N ILE A 170 -13.73 9.96 44.88
CA ILE A 170 -14.78 10.10 45.91
C ILE A 170 -14.86 8.76 46.64
N LEU A 171 -14.49 8.75 47.91
CA LEU A 171 -14.74 7.61 48.81
C LEU A 171 -16.21 7.69 49.23
N ILE A 172 -17.01 6.68 48.85
CA ILE A 172 -18.36 6.44 49.38
C ILE A 172 -18.34 5.33 50.42
#